data_AF-A0A534P7L8-F1
#
_entry.id   AF-A0A534P7L8-F1
#
_cell.length_a   1.000
_cell.length_b   1.000
_cell.length_c   1.000
_cell.angle_alpha   90.00
_cell.angle_beta   90.00
_cell.angle_gamma   90.00
#
_symmetry.space_group_name_H-M   'P 1'
#
loop_
_entity.id
_entity.type
_entity.pdbx_description
1 polymer ?
#
loop_
_entity_poly.entity_id
_entity_poly.type
_entity_poly.pdbx_seq_one_letter_code
_entity_poly.pdbx_strand_id
1 'polypeptide(L)' 'MTEFNAGWDQKLAMEHYPIWLARNYMSGALMPVEDLVAVVDTILHTGASTVMPIVVATSRPPPPQP' A
#
# COMPACT_ATOMS: atom_id res chain seq x y z
N MET A 1 17.46 -2.14 2.71
CA MET A 1 16.89 -0.83 2.33
C MET A 1 15.96 -1.11 1.18
N THR A 2 14.70 -0.69 1.23
CA THR A 2 13.77 -0.96 0.12
C THR A 2 14.13 -0.06 -1.05
N GLU A 3 14.22 -0.61 -2.26
CA GLU A 3 14.52 0.16 -3.50
C GLU A 3 13.31 0.99 -3.98
N PHE A 4 12.37 1.29 -3.08
CA PHE A 4 11.06 1.84 -3.38
C PHE A 4 11.12 3.15 -4.18
N ASN A 5 12.04 4.04 -3.83
CA ASN A 5 12.22 5.33 -4.49
C ASN A 5 13.50 5.39 -5.34
N ALA A 6 14.08 4.24 -5.70
CA ALA A 6 15.29 4.19 -6.49
C ALA A 6 15.07 4.84 -7.86
N GLY A 7 15.93 5.79 -8.21
CA GLY A 7 15.87 6.51 -9.49
C GLY A 7 14.83 7.63 -9.57
N TRP A 8 14.12 7.95 -8.49
CA TRP A 8 13.22 9.11 -8.47
C TRP A 8 14.00 10.43 -8.56
N ASP A 9 13.44 11.41 -9.25
CA ASP A 9 13.94 12.79 -9.20
C ASP A 9 13.70 13.34 -7.78
N GLN A 10 14.80 13.62 -7.07
CA GLN A 10 14.73 14.06 -5.69
C GLN A 10 14.03 15.41 -5.53
N LYS A 11 14.16 16.33 -6.48
CA LYS A 11 13.56 17.67 -6.39
C LYS A 11 12.04 17.55 -6.48
N LEU A 12 11.55 16.80 -7.46
CA LEU A 12 10.11 16.56 -7.62
C LEU A 12 9.53 15.74 -6.48
N ALA A 13 10.25 14.73 -6.00
CA ALA A 13 9.82 13.94 -4.85
C ALA A 13 9.64 14.83 -3.60
N MET A 14 10.58 15.75 -3.34
CA MET A 14 10.50 16.67 -2.22
C MET A 14 9.38 17.71 -2.37
N GLU A 15 9.07 18.16 -3.59
CA GLU A 15 7.97 19.08 -3.87
C GLU A 15 6.60 18.45 -3.55
N HIS A 16 6.44 17.15 -3.86
CA HIS A 16 5.17 16.44 -3.66
C HIS A 16 5.06 15.72 -2.31
N TYR A 17 6.17 15.50 -1.61
CA TYR A 17 6.20 14.85 -0.31
C TYR A 17 5.18 15.42 0.71
N PRO A 18 5.00 16.75 0.85
CA PRO A 18 3.99 17.30 1.75
C PRO A 18 2.56 16.88 1.39
N ILE A 19 2.24 16.70 0.12
CA ILE A 19 0.91 16.25 -0.34
C ILE A 19 0.69 14.79 0.04
N TRP A 20 1.73 13.95 -0.09
CA TRP A 20 1.65 12.54 0.31
C TRP A 20 1.39 12.40 1.81
N LEU A 21 2.05 13.22 2.64
CA LEU A 21 1.78 13.28 4.07
C LEU A 21 0.36 13.77 4.36
N ALA A 22 -0.05 14.89 3.77
CA ALA A 22 -1.37 15.50 4.01
C ALA A 22 -2.54 14.57 3.62
N ARG A 23 -2.32 13.70 2.63
CA ARG A 23 -3.32 12.71 2.17
C ARG A 23 -3.12 11.31 2.78
N ASN A 24 -2.19 11.17 3.72
CA ASN A 24 -1.87 9.90 4.37
C ASN A 24 -1.49 8.78 3.39
N TYR A 25 -0.82 9.12 2.29
CA TYR A 25 -0.29 8.16 1.31
C TYR A 25 1.01 7.50 1.77
N MET A 26 1.67 8.07 2.77
CA MET A 26 2.80 7.43 3.44
C MET A 26 2.40 7.07 4.88
N SER A 27 1.90 5.86 5.06
CA SER A 27 1.45 5.35 6.37
C SER A 27 2.59 5.02 7.34
N GLY A 28 3.84 5.29 6.97
CA GLY A 28 5.04 4.99 7.76
C GLY A 28 5.59 3.58 7.57
N ALA A 29 4.88 2.72 6.84
CA ALA A 29 5.34 1.40 6.45
C ALA A 29 4.96 1.09 4.99
N LEU A 30 5.81 0.34 4.31
CA LEU A 30 5.47 -0.22 3.00
C LEU A 30 4.53 -1.41 3.18
N MET A 31 3.62 -1.62 2.22
CA MET A 31 2.78 -2.82 2.20
C MET A 31 3.67 -4.04 1.96
N PRO A 32 3.58 -5.10 2.79
CA PRO A 32 4.26 -6.36 2.53
C PRO A 32 3.68 -7.00 1.26
N VAL A 33 4.56 -7.26 0.28
CA VAL A 33 4.14 -7.74 -1.04
C VAL A 33 3.58 -9.17 -0.94
N GLU A 34 4.11 -9.96 -0.02
CA GLU A 34 3.72 -11.34 0.23
C GLU A 34 2.26 -11.42 0.71
N ASP A 35 1.86 -10.53 1.62
CA ASP A 35 0.49 -10.48 2.13
C ASP A 35 -0.49 -10.05 1.02
N LEU A 36 -0.10 -9.09 0.17
CA LEU A 36 -0.91 -8.69 -0.98
C LEU A 36 -1.12 -9.85 -1.96
N VAL A 37 -0.05 -10.58 -2.28
CA VAL A 37 -0.12 -11.76 -3.15
C VAL A 37 -1.04 -12.82 -2.54
N ALA A 38 -0.94 -13.09 -1.24
CA ALA A 38 -1.81 -14.05 -0.56
C ALA A 38 -3.30 -13.64 -0.62
N VAL A 39 -3.61 -12.35 -0.47
CA VAL A 39 -4.98 -11.83 -0.60
C VAL A 39 -5.51 -12.01 -2.03
N VAL A 40 -4.71 -11.65 -3.04
CA VAL A 40 -5.09 -11.84 -4.45
C VAL A 40 -5.32 -13.32 -4.76
N ASP A 41 -4.41 -14.19 -4.33
CA ASP A 41 -4.53 -15.63 -4.51
C ASP A 41 -5.83 -16.16 -3.87
N THR A 42 -6.16 -15.71 -2.66
CA THR A 42 -7.40 -16.06 -1.97
C THR A 42 -8.62 -15.62 -2.79
N ILE A 43 -8.64 -14.39 -3.31
CA ILE A 43 -9.76 -13.87 -4.12
C ILE A 43 -9.94 -14.71 -5.39
N LEU A 44 -8.85 -15.03 -6.09
CA LEU A 44 -8.89 -15.84 -7.31
C LEU A 44 -9.38 -17.27 -7.06
N HIS A 45 -9.10 -17.84 -5.88
CA HIS A 45 -9.54 -19.18 -5.49
C HIS A 45 -10.88 -19.19 -4.74
N THR A 46 -11.45 -18.03 -4.41
CA THR A 46 -12.79 -17.95 -3.85
C THR A 46 -13.78 -18.31 -4.95
N GLY A 47 -14.33 -19.53 -4.88
CA GLY A 47 -15.14 -20.12 -5.95
C GLY A 47 -16.41 -19.31 -6.31
N ALA A 48 -17.14 -19.80 -7.31
CA ALA A 48 -18.27 -19.13 -7.96
C ALA A 48 -19.45 -18.68 -7.05
N SER A 49 -19.40 -18.97 -5.75
CA SER A 49 -20.40 -18.54 -4.77
C SER A 49 -20.15 -17.13 -4.22
N THR A 50 -19.05 -16.46 -4.59
CA THR A 50 -18.72 -15.13 -4.09
C THR A 50 -18.38 -14.18 -5.24
N VAL A 51 -19.14 -13.09 -5.37
CA VAL A 51 -18.85 -12.01 -6.32
C VAL A 51 -18.21 -10.87 -5.55
N MET A 52 -16.93 -10.61 -5.81
CA MET A 52 -16.17 -9.47 -5.26
C MET A 52 -15.86 -8.48 -6.38
N PRO A 53 -16.73 -7.50 -6.67
CA PRO A 53 -16.55 -6.61 -7.80
C PRO A 53 -15.41 -5.60 -7.61
N ILE A 54 -15.11 -5.21 -6.38
CA ILE A 54 -14.04 -4.27 -6.03
C ILE A 54 -13.40 -4.73 -4.72
N VAL A 55 -12.06 -4.78 -4.70
CA VAL A 55 -11.26 -4.98 -3.50
C VAL A 55 -10.23 -3.86 -3.40
N VAL A 56 -10.12 -3.24 -2.22
CA VAL A 56 -9.15 -2.18 -1.95
C VAL A 56 -8.17 -2.69 -0.90
N ALA A 57 -6.90 -2.84 -1.28
CA ALA A 57 -5.81 -3.12 -0.36
C ALA A 57 -5.20 -1.79 0.12
N THR A 58 -5.21 -1.55 1.43
CA THR A 58 -4.60 -0.35 2.02
C THR A 58 -3.62 -0.76 3.12
N SER A 59 -2.59 0.06 3.35
CA SER A 59 -1.68 -0.14 4.48
C SER A 59 -2.43 0.02 5.80
N ARG A 60 -2.16 -0.87 6.76
CA ARG A 60 -2.71 -0.76 8.11
C ARG A 60 -2.14 0.51 8.79
N PRO A 61 -2.97 1.37 9.40
CA PRO A 61 -2.45 2.46 10.21
C PRO A 61 -1.60 1.91 11.37
N PRO A 62 -0.50 2.58 11.75
CA PRO A 62 0.31 2.17 12.88
C PRO A 62 -0.56 2.11 14.15
N PRO A 63 -0.31 1.15 15.06
CA PRO A 63 -1.03 1.09 16.32
C PRO A 63 -0.88 2.43 17.09
N PRO A 64 -1.89 2.83 17.89
CA PRO A 64 -1.79 4.04 18.69
C PRO A 64 -0.51 4.01 19.55
N GLN A 65 0.28 5.09 19.50
CA GLN A 65 1.40 5.25 20.43
C GLN A 65 0.84 5.56 21.83
N PRO A 66 1.40 4.97 22.90
CA PRO A 66 0.96 5.22 24.28
C PRO A 66 1.18 6.67 24.73
#